data_AF-A0A2E7NGQ4-F1
#
_entry.id   AF-A0A2E7NGQ4-F1
#
_cell.length_a   1.000
_cell.length_b   1.000
_cell.length_c   1.000
_cell.angle_alpha   90.00
_cell.angle_beta   90.00
_cell.angle_gamma   90.00
#
_symmetry.space_group_name_H-M   'P 1'
#
loop_
_entity.id
_entity.type
_entity.pdbx_description
1 polymer ?
#
loop_
_entity_poly.entity_id
_entity_poly.type
_entity_poly.pdbx_seq_one_letter_code
_entity_poly.pdbx_strand_id
1 'polypeptide(L)'
;MKTSSIWDSILTMSSRLLVDGLTSQLMFIAPQHIRDSKRVLGGGFEGSGVSGDPSRASVEYGEKAIELKIEAALRQIKELFNAG
;
A
#
# COMPACT_ATOMS: atom_id res chain seq x y z
N MET A 1 1.06 -4.97 -29.25
CA MET A 1 0.21 -4.22 -28.32
C MET A 1 0.57 -4.68 -26.91
N LYS A 2 1.35 -3.91 -26.13
CA LYS A 2 1.73 -4.30 -24.76
C LYS A 2 0.50 -4.13 -23.89
N THR A 3 -0.14 -5.22 -23.50
CA THR A 3 -1.07 -5.23 -22.36
C THR A 3 -0.27 -4.82 -21.13
N SER A 4 -0.31 -3.53 -20.79
CA SER A 4 0.14 -3.03 -19.49
C SER A 4 -0.67 -3.80 -18.44
N SER A 5 -0.05 -4.81 -17.83
CA SER A 5 -0.76 -5.69 -16.91
C SER A 5 -1.10 -4.90 -15.66
N ILE A 6 -2.20 -5.25 -14.98
CA ILE A 6 -2.56 -4.66 -13.68
C ILE A 6 -1.39 -4.76 -12.67
N TRP A 7 -0.54 -5.77 -12.85
CA TRP A 7 0.70 -5.96 -12.13
C TRP A 7 1.69 -4.84 -12.37
N ASP A 8 1.81 -4.30 -13.58
CA ASP A 8 2.67 -3.15 -13.87
C ASP A 8 2.18 -1.88 -13.17
N SER A 9 0.86 -1.68 -13.06
CA SER A 9 0.29 -0.56 -12.29
C SER A 9 0.50 -0.74 -10.79
N ILE A 10 0.29 -1.96 -10.27
CA ILE A 10 0.53 -2.30 -8.86
C ILE A 10 2.03 -2.23 -8.52
N LEU A 11 2.93 -2.68 -9.39
CA LEU A 11 4.37 -2.61 -9.20
C LEU A 11 4.88 -1.17 -9.31
N THR A 12 4.37 -0.39 -10.26
CA THR A 12 4.68 1.04 -10.41
C THR A 12 4.18 1.85 -9.22
N MET A 13 3.01 1.48 -8.65
CA MET A 13 2.51 2.07 -7.40
C MET A 13 3.31 1.64 -6.20
N SER A 14 3.60 0.34 -6.06
CA SER A 14 4.47 -0.20 -5.01
C SER A 14 5.80 0.54 -5.05
N SER A 15 6.39 0.74 -6.22
CA SER A 15 7.65 1.46 -6.41
C SER A 15 7.62 2.97 -6.24
N ARG A 16 6.46 3.63 -6.36
CA ARG A 16 6.29 5.06 -6.00
C ARG A 16 5.87 5.27 -4.55
N LEU A 17 5.24 4.28 -3.94
CA LEU A 17 4.87 4.19 -2.52
C LEU A 17 5.86 3.30 -1.74
N LEU A 18 7.06 3.07 -2.26
CA LEU A 18 7.99 1.97 -1.86
C LEU A 18 8.65 2.19 -0.49
N VAL A 19 8.07 3.08 0.27
CA VAL A 19 8.47 3.45 1.58
C VAL A 19 7.11 3.70 2.24
N ASP A 20 6.58 2.69 2.94
CA ASP A 20 5.55 2.79 4.01
C ASP A 20 4.08 2.68 3.63
N GLY A 21 3.76 2.30 2.40
CA GLY A 21 2.36 2.10 1.98
C GLY A 21 1.56 1.19 2.90
N LEU A 22 2.15 0.13 3.48
CA LEU A 22 1.47 -0.78 4.42
C LEU A 22 1.22 -0.13 5.79
N THR A 23 2.19 0.64 6.30
CA THR A 23 2.04 1.37 7.56
C THR A 23 0.94 2.42 7.45
N SER A 24 0.92 3.18 6.36
CA SER A 24 -0.14 4.16 6.06
C SER A 24 -1.54 3.53 6.05
N GLN A 25 -1.70 2.38 5.38
CA GLN A 25 -2.98 1.67 5.33
C GLN A 25 -3.42 1.18 6.72
N LEU A 26 -2.49 0.67 7.53
CA LEU A 26 -2.78 0.24 8.89
C LEU A 26 -3.10 1.43 9.81
N MET A 27 -2.46 2.59 9.61
CA MET A 27 -2.82 3.82 10.31
C MET A 27 -4.25 4.27 10.02
N PHE A 28 -4.75 4.08 8.79
CA PHE A 28 -6.12 4.41 8.44
C PHE A 28 -7.14 3.41 9.02
N ILE A 29 -6.87 2.10 8.93
CA ILE A 29 -7.83 1.06 9.34
C ILE A 29 -7.83 0.83 10.85
N ALA A 30 -6.64 0.79 11.47
CA ALA A 30 -6.48 0.39 12.86
C ALA A 30 -5.28 1.11 13.51
N PRO A 31 -5.37 2.45 13.68
CA PRO A 31 -4.27 3.27 14.20
C PRO A 31 -3.79 2.82 15.59
N GLN A 32 -4.66 2.21 16.41
CA GLN A 32 -4.32 1.71 17.75
C GLN A 32 -3.24 0.61 17.76
N HIS A 33 -2.96 -0.02 16.61
CA HIS A 33 -1.92 -1.04 16.49
C HIS A 33 -0.60 -0.47 15.96
N ILE A 34 -0.53 0.84 15.71
CA ILE A 34 0.67 1.52 15.27
C ILE A 34 1.49 1.93 16.49
N ARG A 35 2.78 1.57 16.44
CA ARG A 35 3.76 2.00 17.44
C ARG A 35 4.39 3.31 16.96
N ASP A 36 3.71 4.43 17.17
CA ASP A 36 4.14 5.73 16.62
C ASP A 36 5.57 6.11 17.05
N SER A 37 5.96 5.79 18.28
CA SER A 37 7.32 6.01 18.79
C SER A 37 8.43 5.21 18.08
N LYS A 38 8.05 4.28 17.18
CA LYS A 38 8.97 3.44 16.39
C LYS A 38 8.96 3.77 14.89
N ARG A 39 8.19 4.79 14.46
CA ARG A 39 8.15 5.30 13.08
C ARG A 39 9.24 6.34 12.84
N VAL A 40 10.49 5.91 12.78
CA VAL A 40 11.68 6.77 12.64
C VAL A 40 12.27 6.72 11.24
N LEU A 41 13.04 7.75 10.87
CA LEU A 41 13.73 7.87 9.57
C LEU A 41 14.60 6.63 9.30
N GLY A 42 14.51 6.05 8.10
CA GLY A 42 15.17 4.80 7.73
C GLY A 42 14.70 3.59 8.54
N GLY A 43 13.49 3.67 9.09
CA GLY A 43 13.01 2.80 10.16
C GLY A 43 13.13 1.30 9.93
N GLY A 44 13.07 0.59 11.05
CA GLY A 44 13.43 -0.81 11.13
C GLY A 44 14.71 -0.94 11.95
N PHE A 45 14.57 -1.39 13.20
CA PHE A 45 15.72 -1.85 13.97
C PHE A 45 16.24 -3.17 13.36
N GLU A 46 17.46 -3.55 13.69
CA GLU A 46 18.03 -4.83 13.26
C GLU A 46 17.07 -5.99 13.61
N GLY A 47 16.67 -6.80 12.61
CA GLY A 47 15.68 -7.88 12.79
C GLY A 47 14.20 -7.45 12.79
N SER A 48 13.89 -6.18 12.52
CA SER A 48 12.49 -5.68 12.46
C SER A 48 11.68 -6.19 11.26
N GLY A 49 12.34 -6.66 10.20
CA GLY A 49 11.69 -7.09 8.95
C GLY A 49 11.06 -5.96 8.14
N VAL A 50 11.28 -4.69 8.52
CA VAL A 50 10.75 -3.53 7.81
C VAL A 50 11.63 -3.24 6.59
N SER A 51 10.99 -3.08 5.43
CA SER A 51 11.61 -2.57 4.21
C SER A 51 10.95 -1.23 3.87
N GLY A 52 11.68 -0.12 4.04
CA GLY A 52 11.15 1.24 3.86
C GLY A 52 11.59 2.19 4.98
N ASP A 53 10.83 3.28 5.19
CA ASP A 53 11.10 4.37 6.12
C ASP A 53 9.78 4.81 6.77
N PRO A 54 9.21 4.04 7.71
CA PRO A 54 7.85 4.21 8.26
C PRO A 54 7.53 5.59 8.84
N SER A 55 8.51 6.48 8.94
CA SER A 55 8.31 7.90 9.25
C SER A 55 7.51 8.65 8.17
N ARG A 56 7.54 8.22 6.89
CA ARG A 56 6.79 8.90 5.80
C ARG A 56 5.36 8.39 5.66
N ALA A 57 4.94 7.43 6.48
CA ALA A 57 3.57 6.96 6.51
C ALA A 57 2.60 8.05 6.97
N SER A 58 1.39 8.07 6.41
CA SER A 58 0.32 8.99 6.83
C SER A 58 -1.06 8.34 6.69
N VAL A 59 -2.05 8.88 7.40
CA VAL A 59 -3.44 8.38 7.32
C VAL A 59 -4.00 8.63 5.92
N GLU A 60 -3.74 9.80 5.35
CA GLU A 60 -4.22 10.23 4.03
C GLU A 60 -3.70 9.32 2.92
N TYR A 61 -2.42 8.92 2.99
CA TYR A 61 -1.85 7.94 2.06
C TYR A 61 -2.48 6.55 2.25
N GLY A 62 -2.84 6.19 3.48
CA GLY A 62 -3.53 4.94 3.79
C GLY A 62 -4.90 4.86 3.17
N GLU A 63 -5.70 5.90 3.37
CA GLU A 63 -7.05 6.04 2.81
C GLU A 63 -7.01 5.92 1.29
N LYS A 64 -6.17 6.73 0.62
CA LYS A 64 -6.09 6.72 -0.85
C LYS A 64 -5.60 5.39 -1.40
N ALA A 65 -4.65 4.74 -0.71
CA ALA A 65 -4.16 3.43 -1.11
C ALA A 65 -5.25 2.34 -1.02
N ILE A 66 -6.12 2.41 0.00
CA ILE A 66 -7.24 1.46 0.16
C ILE A 66 -8.31 1.69 -0.91
N GLU A 67 -8.71 2.94 -1.14
CA GLU A 67 -9.67 3.30 -2.19
C GLU A 67 -9.24 2.74 -3.56
N LEU A 68 -8.00 2.99 -3.95
CA LEU A 68 -7.44 2.51 -5.21
C LEU A 68 -7.42 0.98 -5.31
N LYS A 69 -7.08 0.29 -4.22
CA LYS A 69 -7.08 -1.19 -4.17
C LYS A 69 -8.49 -1.74 -4.32
N ILE A 70 -9.47 -1.15 -3.65
CA ILE A 70 -10.88 -1.55 -3.76
C ILE A 70 -11.36 -1.34 -5.19
N GLU A 71 -11.11 -0.18 -5.79
CA GLU A 71 -11.50 0.09 -7.17
C GLU A 71 -10.87 -0.89 -8.16
N ALA A 72 -9.58 -1.19 -8.01
CA ALA A 72 -8.88 -2.13 -8.88
C ALA A 72 -9.46 -3.55 -8.75
N ALA A 73 -9.71 -4.00 -7.52
CA ALA A 73 -10.32 -5.30 -7.25
C ALA A 73 -11.74 -5.39 -7.84
N LEU A 74 -12.57 -4.35 -7.66
CA LEU A 74 -13.92 -4.31 -8.22
C LEU A 74 -13.91 -4.34 -9.75
N ARG A 75 -12.98 -3.62 -10.41
CA ARG A 75 -12.82 -3.69 -11.87
C ARG A 75 -12.44 -5.10 -12.31
N GLN A 76 -11.45 -5.71 -11.67
CA GLN A 76 -11.02 -7.08 -11.99
C GLN A 76 -12.15 -8.10 -11.80
N ILE A 77 -12.90 -8.00 -10.71
CA ILE A 77 -14.05 -8.88 -10.45
C ILE A 77 -15.10 -8.72 -11.55
N LYS A 78 -15.47 -7.48 -11.91
CA LYS A 78 -16.44 -7.22 -12.99
C LYS A 78 -15.98 -7.78 -14.33
N GLU A 79 -14.71 -7.65 -14.67
CA GLU A 79 -14.13 -8.22 -15.88
C GLU A 79 -14.25 -9.76 -15.89
N LEU A 80 -13.94 -10.42 -14.77
CA LEU A 80 -14.08 -11.87 -14.64
C LEU A 80 -15.53 -12.34 -14.76
N PHE A 81 -16.49 -11.61 -14.18
CA PHE A 81 -17.91 -11.95 -14.27
C PHE A 81 -18.51 -11.68 -15.66
N ASN A 82 -18.02 -10.68 -16.39
CA ASN A 82 -18.52 -10.36 -17.74
C ASN A 82 -17.81 -11.14 -18.86
N ALA A 83 -16.68 -11.78 -18.55
CA ALA A 83 -15.93 -12.60 -19.50
C ALA A 83 -16.36 -14.08 -19.52
N GLY A 84 -17.29 -14.49 -18.66
CA GLY A 84 -17.94 -15.80 -18.65
C GLY A 84 -19.36 -15.73 -19.21
#